data_AF-A0A182F500-F1
#
_entry.id   AF-A0A182F500-F1
#
_cell.length_a   1.000
_cell.length_b   1.000
_cell.length_c   1.000
_cell.angle_alpha   90.00
_cell.angle_beta   90.00
_cell.angle_gamma   90.00
#
_symmetry.space_group_name_H-M   'P 1'
#
loop_
_entity.id
_entity.type
_entity.pdbx_description
1 polymer ?
#
loop_
_entity_poly.entity_id
_entity_poly.type
_entity_poly.pdbx_seq_one_letter_code
_entity_poly.pdbx_strand_id
1 'polypeptide(L)'
;MARIADDSDFEALKRLVDNHDGWTLELSKSDTQVYTRPVPGCNFNMVKIHTEFTDVTADTVFDVLHDPDYRKVWDSHMLASEEIGILNVNNDVGYYASK
;
A
#
# COMPACT_ATOMS: atom_id res chain seq x y z
N MET A 1 -6.44 20.06 5.23
CA MET A 1 -5.96 20.66 3.96
C MET A 1 -5.04 19.63 3.31
N ALA A 2 -5.17 19.38 2.01
CA ALA A 2 -4.25 18.47 1.33
C ALA A 2 -2.82 19.06 1.34
N ARG A 3 -1.82 18.20 1.48
CA ARG A 3 -0.40 18.57 1.39
C ARG A 3 0.37 17.51 0.61
N ILE A 4 1.47 17.92 -0.01
CA ILE A 4 2.41 17.02 -0.68
C ILE A 4 3.14 16.22 0.41
N ALA A 5 3.32 14.92 0.16
CA ALA A 5 4.10 14.07 1.07
C ALA A 5 5.59 14.43 0.96
N ASP A 6 6.26 14.48 2.10
CA ASP A 6 7.70 14.75 2.18
C ASP A 6 8.44 13.57 2.84
N ASP A 7 9.77 13.66 2.92
CA ASP A 7 10.62 12.60 3.47
C ASP A 7 10.18 12.15 4.88
N SER A 8 9.62 13.05 5.69
CA SER A 8 9.16 12.71 7.04
C SER A 8 7.96 11.76 7.03
N ASP A 9 7.11 11.84 6.01
CA ASP A 9 5.98 10.93 5.81
C ASP A 9 6.47 9.53 5.41
N PHE A 10 7.47 9.46 4.54
CA PHE A 10 8.09 8.19 4.15
C PHE A 10 8.78 7.53 5.35
N GLU A 11 9.47 8.30 6.19
CA GLU A 11 10.05 7.77 7.43
C GLU A 11 8.98 7.30 8.43
N ALA A 12 7.83 7.99 8.51
CA ALA A 12 6.70 7.52 9.30
C ALA A 12 6.13 6.21 8.74
N LEU A 13 5.99 6.07 7.41
CA LEU A 13 5.55 4.84 6.76
C LEU A 13 6.49 3.66 7.03
N LYS A 14 7.80 3.86 6.91
CA LYS A 14 8.80 2.81 7.24
C LYS A 14 8.64 2.33 8.68
N ARG A 15 8.47 3.24 9.64
CA ARG A 15 8.21 2.88 11.05
C ARG A 15 6.92 2.07 11.22
N LEU A 16 5.87 2.35 10.45
CA LEU A 16 4.62 1.56 10.49
C LEU A 16 4.83 0.13 10.00
N VAL A 17 5.72 -0.06 9.02
CA VAL A 17 6.06 -1.35 8.43
C VAL A 17 6.97 -2.15 9.38
N ASP A 18 8.09 -1.56 9.79
CA ASP A 18 9.16 -2.23 10.55
C ASP A 18 8.79 -2.49 12.02
N ASN A 19 7.99 -1.60 12.62
CA ASN A 19 7.59 -1.74 14.02
C ASN A 19 6.36 -2.66 14.16
N HIS A 20 6.39 -3.48 15.19
CA HIS A 20 5.31 -4.39 15.58
C HIS A 20 4.60 -3.95 16.87
N ASP A 21 5.00 -2.84 17.48
CA ASP A 21 4.36 -2.29 18.65
C ASP A 21 2.90 -1.87 18.38
N GLY A 22 2.01 -2.30 19.26
CA GLY A 22 0.57 -2.16 19.13
C GLY A 22 -0.08 -2.96 17.98
N TRP A 23 0.68 -3.75 17.22
CA TRP A 23 0.14 -4.62 16.17
C TRP A 23 -0.17 -6.02 16.72
N THR A 24 -1.33 -6.55 16.36
CA THR A 24 -1.76 -7.93 16.65
C THR A 24 -1.61 -8.76 15.38
N LEU A 25 -0.90 -9.89 15.45
CA LEU A 25 -0.83 -10.86 14.36
C LEU A 25 -2.14 -11.67 14.32
N GLU A 26 -2.93 -11.51 13.26
CA GLU A 26 -4.22 -12.19 13.08
C GLU A 26 -4.07 -13.48 12.26
N LEU A 27 -3.18 -13.48 11.28
CA LEU A 27 -2.96 -14.61 10.38
C LEU A 27 -1.46 -14.76 10.08
N SER A 28 -0.98 -15.99 10.11
CA SER A 28 0.33 -16.37 9.60
C SER A 28 0.17 -17.65 8.80
N LYS A 29 0.34 -17.57 7.47
CA LYS A 29 0.17 -18.70 6.56
C LYS A 29 1.14 -18.59 5.40
N SER A 30 1.93 -19.66 5.21
CA SER A 30 3.00 -19.70 4.20
C SER A 30 3.91 -18.48 4.38
N ASP A 31 4.16 -17.72 3.32
CA ASP A 31 5.05 -16.56 3.31
C ASP A 31 4.31 -15.25 3.64
N THR A 32 3.04 -15.31 4.07
CA THR A 32 2.19 -14.15 4.34
C THR A 32 1.75 -14.06 5.80
N GLN A 33 1.92 -12.87 6.37
CA GLN A 33 1.49 -12.49 7.71
C GLN A 33 0.57 -11.27 7.64
N VAL A 34 -0.54 -11.31 8.40
CA VAL A 34 -1.52 -10.22 8.48
C VAL A 34 -1.61 -9.73 9.91
N TYR A 35 -1.42 -8.43 10.09
CA TYR A 35 -1.47 -7.75 11.36
C TYR A 35 -2.59 -6.71 11.37
N THR A 36 -3.22 -6.50 12.51
CA THR A 36 -4.18 -5.42 12.73
C THR A 36 -3.74 -4.52 13.88
N ARG A 37 -4.15 -3.25 13.83
CA ARG A 37 -3.97 -2.30 14.93
C ARG A 37 -5.16 -1.35 15.03
N PRO A 38 -5.79 -1.20 16.21
CA PRO A 38 -6.86 -0.22 16.39
C PRO A 38 -6.32 1.21 16.26
N VAL A 39 -7.11 2.10 15.65
CA VAL A 39 -6.78 3.52 15.53
C VAL A 39 -7.70 4.31 16.46
N PRO A 40 -7.14 5.07 17.43
CA PRO A 40 -7.95 5.88 18.33
C PRO A 40 -8.87 6.84 17.57
N GLY A 41 -10.18 6.78 17.85
CA GLY A 41 -11.18 7.63 17.21
C GLY A 41 -11.70 7.11 15.85
N CYS A 42 -11.22 5.98 15.37
CA CYS A 42 -11.76 5.31 14.18
C CYS A 42 -12.51 4.03 14.56
N ASN A 43 -13.56 3.71 13.79
CA ASN A 43 -14.33 2.46 13.93
C ASN A 43 -13.76 1.31 13.09
N PHE A 44 -12.55 1.47 12.54
CA PHE A 44 -11.85 0.47 11.75
C PHE A 44 -10.40 0.36 12.20
N ASN A 45 -9.82 -0.80 11.94
CA ASN A 45 -8.42 -1.09 12.25
C ASN A 45 -7.53 -0.74 11.05
N MET A 46 -6.29 -0.35 11.31
CA MET A 46 -5.23 -0.46 10.32
C MET A 46 -4.92 -1.93 10.08
N VAL A 47 -4.62 -2.27 8.83
CA VAL A 47 -4.19 -3.59 8.41
C VAL A 47 -2.80 -3.48 7.80
N LYS A 48 -1.88 -4.35 8.23
CA LYS A 48 -0.54 -4.50 7.68
C LYS A 48 -0.40 -5.93 7.16
N ILE A 49 -0.02 -6.07 5.90
CA ILE A 49 0.23 -7.36 5.26
C ILE A 49 1.71 -7.42 4.90
N HIS A 50 2.38 -8.46 5.38
CA HIS A 50 3.78 -8.73 5.07
C HIS A 50 3.86 -10.05 4.31
N THR A 51 4.40 -10.02 3.10
CA THR A 51 4.59 -11.21 2.27
C THR A 51 6.01 -11.26 1.75
N GLU A 52 6.66 -12.42 1.86
CA GLU A 52 8.00 -12.67 1.31
C GLU A 52 7.89 -13.30 -0.09
N PHE A 53 8.61 -12.72 -1.06
CA PHE A 53 8.72 -13.23 -2.42
C PHE A 53 10.17 -13.64 -2.66
N THR A 54 10.43 -14.93 -2.82
CA THR A 54 11.81 -15.47 -2.94
C THR A 54 12.31 -15.54 -4.38
N ASP A 55 11.41 -15.42 -5.34
CA ASP A 55 11.62 -15.59 -6.79
C ASP A 55 11.41 -14.30 -7.60
N VAL A 56 11.12 -13.17 -6.93
CA VAL A 56 10.86 -11.87 -7.57
C VAL A 56 11.75 -10.81 -6.95
N THR A 57 12.29 -9.90 -7.77
CA THR A 57 13.11 -8.78 -7.31
C THR A 57 12.23 -7.61 -6.83
N ALA A 58 12.77 -6.77 -5.94
CA ALA A 58 12.08 -5.58 -5.46
C ALA A 58 11.69 -4.63 -6.61
N ASP A 59 12.56 -4.46 -7.60
CA ASP A 59 12.30 -3.62 -8.78
C ASP A 59 11.10 -4.13 -9.59
N THR A 60 10.98 -5.45 -9.79
CA THR A 60 9.83 -6.03 -10.50
C THR A 60 8.52 -5.80 -9.73
N VAL A 61 8.53 -5.94 -8.40
CA VAL A 61 7.34 -5.63 -7.58
C VAL A 61 6.99 -4.14 -7.68
N PHE A 62 7.99 -3.26 -7.64
CA PHE A 62 7.80 -1.83 -7.77
C PHE A 62 7.15 -1.47 -9.11
N ASP A 63 7.66 -1.99 -10.22
CA ASP A 63 7.12 -1.75 -11.57
C ASP A 63 5.67 -2.24 -11.71
N VAL A 64 5.37 -3.46 -11.24
CA VAL A 64 4.01 -4.03 -11.29
C VAL A 64 3.02 -3.19 -10.48
N LEU A 65 3.44 -2.58 -9.38
CA LEU A 65 2.62 -1.68 -8.56
C LEU A 65 2.46 -0.28 -9.18
N HIS A 66 3.37 0.16 -10.04
CA HIS A 66 3.31 1.50 -10.64
C HIS A 66 2.78 1.50 -12.07
N ASP A 67 2.60 0.35 -12.70
CA ASP A 67 2.03 0.24 -14.05
C ASP A 67 0.47 0.23 -14.01
N PRO A 68 -0.20 1.34 -14.38
CA PRO A 68 -1.66 1.42 -14.35
C PRO A 68 -2.32 0.58 -15.45
N ASP A 69 -1.62 0.31 -16.55
CA ASP A 69 -2.16 -0.49 -17.66
C ASP A 69 -2.07 -1.98 -17.33
N TYR A 70 -0.96 -2.41 -16.75
CA TYR A 70 -0.82 -3.79 -16.31
C TYR A 70 -1.72 -4.11 -15.10
N ARG A 71 -2.01 -3.14 -14.23
CA ARG A 71 -2.99 -3.31 -13.13
C ARG A 71 -4.36 -3.77 -13.63
N LYS A 72 -4.80 -3.35 -14.83
CA LYS A 72 -6.05 -3.81 -15.47
C LYS A 72 -6.05 -5.31 -15.76
N VAL A 73 -4.87 -5.92 -15.88
CA VAL A 73 -4.72 -7.35 -16.21
C VAL A 73 -4.79 -8.21 -14.96
N TRP A 74 -4.09 -7.84 -13.89
CA TRP A 74 -3.93 -8.70 -12.72
C TRP A 74 -4.88 -8.38 -11.55
N ASP A 75 -5.36 -7.14 -11.42
CA ASP A 75 -6.32 -6.76 -10.37
C ASP A 75 -7.76 -7.06 -10.80
N SER A 76 -8.27 -8.21 -10.37
CA SER A 76 -9.64 -8.66 -10.69
C SER A 76 -10.74 -7.79 -10.07
N HIS A 77 -10.43 -6.94 -9.10
CA HIS A 77 -11.39 -6.06 -8.42
C HIS A 77 -11.47 -4.68 -9.07
N MET A 78 -10.46 -4.30 -9.87
CA MET A 78 -10.45 -3.01 -10.55
C MET A 78 -11.57 -2.91 -11.59
N LEU A 79 -12.34 -1.82 -11.50
CA LEU A 79 -13.38 -1.44 -12.47
C LEU A 79 -12.87 -0.37 -13.43
N ALA A 80 -12.14 0.63 -12.92
CA ALA A 80 -11.58 1.73 -13.69
C ALA A 80 -10.42 2.38 -12.93
N SER A 81 -9.49 2.98 -13.67
CA SER A 81 -8.43 3.82 -13.12
C SER A 81 -7.99 4.87 -14.15
N GLU A 82 -7.77 6.10 -13.69
CA GLU A 82 -7.36 7.24 -14.52
C GLU A 82 -6.38 8.14 -13.74
N GLU A 83 -5.35 8.66 -14.39
CA GLU A 83 -4.52 9.72 -13.81
C GLU A 83 -5.26 11.06 -13.95
N ILE A 84 -5.51 11.74 -12.83
CA ILE A 84 -6.21 13.04 -12.82
C ILE A 84 -5.21 14.18 -13.04
N GLY A 85 -4.02 14.09 -12.44
CA GLY A 85 -2.97 15.07 -12.66
C GLY A 85 -1.75 14.90 -11.77
N ILE A 86 -0.64 15.51 -12.20
CA ILE A 86 0.67 15.41 -11.56
C ILE A 86 0.94 16.67 -10.72
N LEU A 87 1.31 16.48 -9.46
CA LEU A 87 1.68 17.57 -8.54
C LEU A 87 3.19 17.86 -8.60
N ASN A 88 4.02 16.80 -8.64
CA ASN A 88 5.46 16.85 -8.88
C ASN A 88 5.97 15.48 -9.36
N VAL A 89 7.29 15.32 -9.52
CA VAL A 89 7.91 14.08 -10.02
C VAL A 89 7.62 12.81 -9.21
N ASN A 90 7.19 12.95 -7.95
CA ASN A 90 6.92 11.84 -7.02
C ASN A 90 5.50 11.86 -6.44
N ASN A 91 4.64 12.78 -6.87
CA ASN A 91 3.30 12.95 -6.32
C ASN A 91 2.32 13.27 -7.43
N ASP A 92 1.30 12.43 -7.56
CA ASP A 92 0.19 12.58 -8.49
C ASP A 92 -1.15 12.37 -7.76
N VAL A 93 -2.23 12.60 -8.49
CA VAL A 93 -3.59 12.33 -8.06
C VAL A 93 -4.22 11.40 -9.08
N GLY A 94 -4.69 10.23 -8.62
CA GLY A 94 -5.33 9.22 -9.45
C GLY A 94 -6.77 8.92 -9.01
N TYR A 95 -7.55 8.43 -9.96
CA TYR A 95 -8.84 7.80 -9.76
C TYR A 95 -8.69 6.27 -9.78
N TYR A 96 -9.38 5.59 -8.87
CA TYR A 96 -9.50 4.13 -8.85
C TYR A 96 -10.91 3.73 -8.38
N ALA A 97 -11.54 2.83 -9.11
CA ALA A 97 -12.83 2.23 -8.76
C ALA A 97 -12.68 0.72 -8.59
N SER A 98 -13.25 0.17 -7.52
CA SER A 98 -13.31 -1.26 -7.22
C SER A 98 -14.74 -1.75 -7.07
N LYS A 99 -14.95 -3.05 -7.30
CA LYS A 99 -16.17 -3.79 -6.96
C LYS A 99 -16.50 -3.75 -5.46
#